data_AF-A0A8H7I4A5-F1
#
_entry.id   AF-A0A8H7I4A5-F1
#
_cell.length_a   1.000
_cell.length_b   1.000
_cell.length_c   1.000
_cell.angle_alpha   90.00
_cell.angle_beta   90.00
_cell.angle_gamma   90.00
#
_symmetry.space_group_name_H-M   'P 1'
#
loop_
_entity.id
_entity.type
_entity.pdbx_description
1 polymer ?
#
loop_
_entity_poly.entity_id
_entity_poly.type
_entity_poly.pdbx_seq_one_letter_code
_entity_poly.pdbx_strand_id
1 'polypeptide(L)'
;MTYAKRFEYCRKLEDINKSIELQTRVFSNTSYSHPDLPYWLGELGNYLAERFFELGDPEDIRKAIDYQSEGLKLTTGDDTNAYLLNS
;
A
#
# COMPACT_ATOMS: atom_id res chain seq x y z
N MET A 1 -1.13 -2.94 20.18
CA MET A 1 -0.37 -2.00 19.33
C MET A 1 0.10 -2.77 18.10
N THR A 2 -0.23 -2.33 16.89
CA THR A 2 0.20 -2.98 15.63
C THR A 2 1.62 -2.55 15.26
N TYR A 3 2.25 -3.24 14.29
CA TYR A 3 3.56 -2.84 13.76
C TYR A 3 3.51 -1.43 13.14
N ALA A 4 2.51 -1.14 12.31
CA ALA A 4 2.28 0.20 11.75
C ALA A 4 2.18 1.27 12.86
N LYS A 5 1.38 1.01 13.89
CA LYS A 5 1.24 1.97 14.99
C LYS A 5 2.55 2.17 15.76
N ARG A 6 3.37 1.12 15.91
CA ARG A 6 4.70 1.24 16.55
C ARG A 6 5.67 1.99 15.65
N PHE A 7 5.61 1.79 14.34
CA PHE A 7 6.42 2.54 13.38
C PHE A 7 6.14 4.04 13.43
N GLU A 8 4.87 4.46 13.49
CA GLU A 8 4.50 5.87 13.60
C GLU A 8 5.23 6.59 14.75
N TYR A 9 5.42 5.91 15.89
CA TYR A 9 6.06 6.48 17.07
C TYR A 9 7.57 6.26 17.14
N CYS A 10 8.06 5.12 16.64
CA CYS A 10 9.44 4.70 16.87
C CYS A 10 10.31 4.69 15.62
N ARG A 11 9.71 4.85 14.43
CA ARG A 11 10.38 4.85 13.11
C ARG A 11 11.32 3.67 12.91
N LYS A 12 10.98 2.51 13.47
CA LYS A 12 11.78 1.28 13.36
C LYS A 12 11.53 0.61 12.03
N LEU A 13 12.58 0.46 11.23
CA LEU A 13 12.45 -0.12 9.90
C LEU A 13 11.88 -1.56 9.93
N GLU A 14 12.16 -2.32 10.99
CA GLU A 14 11.61 -3.66 11.20
C GLU A 14 10.08 -3.65 11.30
N ASP A 15 9.50 -2.59 11.87
CA ASP A 15 8.06 -2.48 12.06
C ASP A 15 7.35 -2.27 10.72
N ILE A 16 7.85 -1.34 9.91
CA ILE A 16 7.25 -1.10 8.60
C ILE A 16 7.48 -2.26 7.64
N ASN A 17 8.66 -2.90 7.69
CA ASN A 17 8.92 -4.13 6.94
C ASN A 17 7.95 -5.25 7.33
N LYS A 18 7.64 -5.38 8.63
CA LYS A 18 6.69 -6.40 9.10
C LYS A 18 5.25 -6.07 8.69
N SER A 19 4.85 -4.80 8.70
CA SER A 19 3.55 -4.37 8.18
C SER A 19 3.40 -4.73 6.70
N ILE A 20 4.40 -4.42 5.87
CA ILE A 20 4.42 -4.74 4.44
C ILE A 20 4.34 -6.27 4.21
N GLU A 21 5.16 -7.06 4.92
CA GLU A 21 5.17 -8.53 4.80
C GLU A 21 3.80 -9.14 5.11
N LEU A 22 3.21 -8.76 6.26
CA LEU A 22 1.93 -9.32 6.70
C LEU A 22 0.79 -8.91 5.77
N GLN A 23 0.75 -7.65 5.36
CA GLN A 23 -0.29 -7.15 4.45
C GLN A 23 -0.19 -7.80 3.06
N THR A 24 1.02 -8.00 2.54
CA THR A 24 1.26 -8.71 1.27
C THR A 24 0.81 -10.16 1.33
N ARG A 25 1.03 -10.85 2.47
CA ARG A 25 0.59 -12.24 2.66
C ARG A 25 -0.93 -12.36 2.77
N VAL A 26 -1.60 -11.38 3.36
CA VAL A 26 -3.07 -11.31 3.36
C VAL A 26 -3.58 -11.16 1.93
N PHE A 27 -2.98 -10.23 1.17
CA PHE A 27 -3.34 -9.99 -0.23
C PHE A 27 -3.18 -11.25 -1.11
N SER A 28 -2.08 -11.99 -0.97
CA SER A 28 -1.82 -13.19 -1.79
C SER A 28 -2.86 -14.31 -1.62
N ASN A 29 -3.69 -14.26 -0.57
CA ASN A 29 -4.74 -15.22 -0.28
C ASN A 29 -6.16 -14.65 -0.41
N THR A 30 -6.29 -13.38 -0.79
CA THR A 30 -7.59 -12.69 -0.87
C THR A 30 -8.16 -12.77 -2.29
N SER A 31 -9.45 -13.08 -2.40
CA SER A 31 -10.17 -13.03 -3.68
C SER A 31 -10.25 -11.58 -4.19
N TYR A 32 -10.08 -11.38 -5.49
CA TYR A 32 -10.19 -10.07 -6.13
C TYR A 32 -11.55 -9.37 -5.92
N SER A 33 -12.58 -10.14 -5.57
CA SER A 33 -13.93 -9.66 -5.27
C SER A 33 -14.14 -9.24 -3.81
N HIS A 34 -13.11 -9.28 -2.97
CA HIS A 34 -13.25 -8.97 -1.54
C HIS A 34 -13.53 -7.47 -1.33
N PRO A 35 -14.59 -7.10 -0.59
CA PRO A 35 -15.01 -5.70 -0.46
C PRO A 35 -13.95 -4.80 0.19
N ASP A 36 -13.11 -5.36 1.08
CA ASP A 36 -12.03 -4.61 1.75
C ASP A 36 -10.72 -4.58 0.98
N LEU A 37 -10.64 -5.23 -0.19
CA LEU A 37 -9.41 -5.27 -1.00
C LEU A 37 -8.87 -3.88 -1.36
N PRO A 38 -9.72 -2.90 -1.77
CA PRO A 38 -9.22 -1.56 -2.08
C PRO A 38 -8.57 -0.86 -0.90
N TYR A 39 -9.14 -1.05 0.30
CA TYR A 39 -8.60 -0.49 1.53
C TYR A 39 -7.23 -1.09 1.86
N TRP A 40 -7.09 -2.42 1.75
CA TRP A 40 -5.82 -3.11 1.97
C TRP A 40 -4.71 -2.73 0.99
N LEU A 41 -5.07 -2.48 -0.27
CA LEU A 41 -4.16 -1.96 -1.28
C LEU A 41 -3.69 -0.54 -0.95
N GLY A 42 -4.60 0.32 -0.51
CA GLY A 42 -4.26 1.66 -0.02
C GLY A 42 -3.28 1.64 1.16
N GLU A 43 -3.54 0.79 2.15
CA GLU A 43 -2.67 0.62 3.32
C GLU A 43 -1.28 0.09 2.94
N LEU A 44 -1.21 -0.90 2.05
CA LEU A 44 0.07 -1.40 1.56
C LEU A 44 0.85 -0.31 0.81
N GLY A 45 0.15 0.50 0.01
CA GLY A 45 0.76 1.66 -0.64
C GLY A 45 1.29 2.69 0.34
N ASN A 46 0.57 2.98 1.42
CA ASN A 46 1.02 3.90 2.48
C ASN A 46 2.30 3.40 3.16
N TYR A 47 2.37 2.12 3.53
CA TYR A 47 3.57 1.56 4.16
C TYR A 47 4.79 1.59 3.22
N LEU A 48 4.59 1.38 1.92
CA LEU A 48 5.68 1.50 0.95
C LEU A 48 6.14 2.94 0.79
N ALA A 49 5.22 3.91 0.71
CA ALA A 49 5.58 5.33 0.66
C ALA A 49 6.32 5.78 1.92
N GLU A 50 5.87 5.36 3.10
CA GLU A 50 6.56 5.61 4.37
C GLU A 50 7.97 5.00 4.37
N ARG A 51 8.15 3.77 3.89
CA ARG A 51 9.48 3.14 3.81
C ARG A 51 10.39 3.86 2.81
N PHE A 52 9.84 4.35 1.69
CA PHE A 52 10.57 5.21 0.77
C PHE A 52 11.08 6.48 1.46
N PHE A 53 10.29 7.13 2.31
CA PHE A 53 10.78 8.32 3.04
C PHE A 53 11.93 8.00 4.00
N GLU A 54 12.00 6.79 4.55
CA GLU A 54 13.09 6.37 5.43
C GLU A 54 14.35 5.90 4.67
N LEU A 55 14.18 5.18 3.55
CA LEU A 55 15.28 4.50 2.85
C LEU A 55 15.66 5.11 1.49
N GLY A 56 14.76 5.87 0.88
CA GLY A 56 14.92 6.40 -0.47
C GLY A 56 14.88 5.35 -1.58
N ASP A 57 14.34 4.15 -1.35
CA ASP A 57 14.25 3.08 -2.35
C ASP A 57 13.20 3.40 -3.44
N PRO A 58 13.61 3.66 -4.70
CA PRO A 58 12.66 4.00 -5.75
C PRO A 58 11.64 2.89 -6.06
N GLU A 59 11.96 1.63 -5.77
CA GLU A 59 11.02 0.53 -5.96
C GLU A 59 9.84 0.60 -4.99
N ASP A 60 10.03 1.18 -3.82
CA ASP A 60 8.97 1.35 -2.83
C ASP A 60 7.94 2.36 -3.31
N ILE A 61 8.37 3.54 -3.77
CA ILE A 61 7.44 4.55 -4.25
C ILE A 61 6.73 4.10 -5.53
N ARG A 62 7.41 3.36 -6.41
CA ARG A 62 6.79 2.77 -7.60
C ARG A 62 5.67 1.81 -7.23
N LYS A 63 5.93 0.87 -6.32
CA LYS A 63 4.91 -0.09 -5.85
C LYS A 63 3.80 0.58 -5.06
N ALA A 64 4.11 1.65 -4.31
CA ALA A 64 3.08 2.41 -3.61
C ALA A 64 2.04 2.99 -4.58
N ILE A 65 2.51 3.58 -5.69
CA ILE A 65 1.65 4.11 -6.75
C ILE A 65 0.85 2.97 -7.41
N ASP A 66 1.49 1.84 -7.72
CA ASP A 66 0.83 0.69 -8.34
C ASP A 66 -0.34 0.19 -7.49
N TYR A 67 -0.12 -0.04 -6.19
CA TYR A 67 -1.17 -0.54 -5.29
C TYR A 67 -2.29 0.48 -5.04
N GLN A 68 -1.96 1.76 -4.86
CA GLN A 68 -3.01 2.79 -4.71
C GLN A 68 -3.85 2.92 -5.98
N SER A 69 -3.22 2.84 -7.15
CA SER A 69 -3.90 2.86 -8.44
C SER A 69 -4.84 1.66 -8.61
N GLU A 70 -4.39 0.46 -8.19
CA GLU A 70 -5.22 -0.74 -8.21
C GLU A 70 -6.42 -0.64 -7.25
N GLY A 71 -6.21 -0.15 -6.03
CA GLY A 71 -7.30 0.08 -5.08
C GLY A 71 -8.33 1.09 -5.61
N LEU A 72 -7.86 2.14 -6.29
CA LEU A 72 -8.75 3.12 -6.91
C LEU A 72 -9.60 2.51 -8.05
N LYS A 73 -9.01 1.67 -8.90
CA LYS A 73 -9.75 0.95 -9.95
C LYS A 73 -10.86 0.07 -9.35
N LEU A 74 -10.57 -0.61 -8.26
CA LEU A 74 -11.53 -1.47 -7.58
C LEU A 74 -12.66 -0.71 -6.86
N THR A 75 -12.40 0.49 -6.33
CA THR A 75 -13.45 1.32 -5.70
C THR A 75 -14.34 2.03 -6.70
N THR A 76 -13.78 2.48 -7.81
CA THR A 76 -14.53 3.28 -8.81
C THR A 76 -15.27 2.42 -9.81
N GLY A 77 -14.95 1.11 -9.91
CA GLY A 77 -15.56 0.20 -10.89
C GLY A 77 -15.30 0.62 -12.34
N ASP A 78 -14.39 1.57 -12.55
CA ASP A 78 -14.23 2.31 -13.80
C ASP A 78 -12.74 2.36 -14.17
N ASP A 79 -12.42 1.96 -15.40
CA ASP A 79 -11.11 2.05 -16.04
C ASP A 79 -10.65 3.52 -16.26
N THR A 80 -11.37 4.50 -15.71
CA THR A 80 -11.36 5.89 -16.16
C THR A 80 -10.45 6.83 -15.35
N ASN A 81 -9.62 6.33 -14.43
CA ASN A 81 -8.71 7.17 -13.62
C ASN A 81 -7.27 7.28 -14.14
N ALA A 82 -6.92 6.63 -15.25
CA ALA A 82 -5.58 6.76 -15.85
C ALA A 82 -5.28 8.16 -16.43
N TYR A 83 -6.28 9.04 -16.55
CA TYR A 83 -6.15 10.35 -17.18
C TYR A 83 -5.87 11.54 -16.23
N LEU A 84 -5.96 11.37 -14.90
CA LEU A 84 -5.84 12.49 -13.95
C LEU A 84 -4.51 12.58 -13.20
N LEU A 85 -3.57 11.65 -13.44
CA LEU A 85 -2.24 11.65 -12.80
C LEU A 85 -1.13 12.22 -13.70
N ASN A 86 -1.46 12.72 -14.90
CA ASN A 86 -0.49 13.24 -15.89
C ASN A 86 -0.77 14.69 -16.35
N SER A 87 -1.41 15.52 -15.52
CA SER A 87 -1.62 16.96 -15.81
C SER A 87 -0.81 17.87 -14.90
#